data_AF-A0A4U9WJW9-F1
#
_entry.id   AF-A0A4U9WJW9-F1
#
_cell.length_a   1.000
_cell.length_b   1.000
_cell.length_c   1.000
_cell.angle_alpha   90.00
_cell.angle_beta   90.00
_cell.angle_gamma   90.00
#
_symmetry.space_group_name_H-M   'P 1'
#
loop_
_entity.id
_entity.type
_entity.pdbx_description
1 polymer ?
#
loop_
_entity_poly.entity_id
_entity_poly.type
_entity_poly.pdbx_seq_one_letter_code
_entity_poly.pdbx_strand_id
1 'polypeptide(L)'
;MFNRVRISTSLFLLLLTFCLMQLISTGLSYTASRSDNHNLNLISLGSQQRDALSLSWVSLLQARNTLNRAGTRAALKVPQEQVDALMGNARSSLQKADLYFNQFLAVSRNSDQEQELTETTQASYERLRGALRELIVFLEGGNLQGFMDQPTQKMQDLFEADFVQYLQLVNENIARPMRPTSAPSRWPVG
;
A
#
# COMPACT_ATOMS: atom_id res chain seq x y z
N MET A 1 -56.88 -20.53 34.51
CA MET A 1 -56.76 -22.01 34.48
C MET A 1 -55.32 -22.43 34.16
N PHE A 2 -54.35 -22.06 35.00
CA PHE A 2 -52.97 -22.57 34.92
C PHE A 2 -52.60 -23.13 36.30
N ASN A 3 -53.37 -24.11 36.75
CA ASN A 3 -53.15 -24.72 38.06
C ASN A 3 -52.54 -26.10 37.83
N ARG A 4 -51.28 -26.27 38.27
CA ARG A 4 -50.34 -27.40 38.08
C ARG A 4 -49.41 -27.32 36.86
N VAL A 5 -48.59 -26.27 36.78
CA VAL A 5 -47.30 -26.40 36.09
C VAL A 5 -46.33 -27.04 37.08
N ARG A 6 -45.81 -28.24 36.76
CA ARG A 6 -44.74 -28.85 37.58
C ARG A 6 -43.53 -27.92 37.51
N ILE A 7 -42.85 -27.74 38.64
CA ILE A 7 -41.64 -26.90 38.75
C ILE A 7 -40.61 -27.26 37.66
N SER A 8 -40.52 -28.55 37.32
CA SER A 8 -39.70 -29.08 36.23
C SER A 8 -40.08 -28.53 34.83
N THR A 9 -41.37 -28.35 34.53
CA THR A 9 -41.86 -27.83 33.25
C THR A 9 -41.57 -26.33 33.11
N SER A 10 -41.71 -25.55 34.19
CA SER A 10 -41.33 -24.12 34.19
C SER A 10 -39.83 -23.93 34.02
N LEU A 11 -39.02 -24.76 34.67
CA LEU A 11 -37.56 -24.72 34.55
C LEU A 11 -37.10 -25.03 33.12
N PHE A 12 -37.72 -26.02 32.47
CA PHE A 12 -37.42 -26.39 31.09
C PHE A 12 -37.76 -25.28 30.09
N LEU A 13 -38.93 -24.62 30.25
CA LEU A 13 -39.35 -23.49 29.41
C LEU A 13 -38.39 -22.29 29.53
N LEU A 14 -37.93 -22.01 30.75
CA LEU A 14 -36.96 -20.94 30.99
C LEU A 14 -35.61 -21.26 30.34
N LEU A 15 -35.15 -22.51 30.45
CA LEU A 15 -33.90 -22.98 29.85
C LEU A 15 -33.95 -22.95 28.30
N LEU A 16 -35.09 -23.33 27.72
CA LEU A 16 -35.31 -23.27 26.26
C LEU A 16 -35.33 -21.82 25.75
N THR A 17 -35.98 -20.92 26.49
CA THR A 17 -36.00 -19.48 26.16
C THR A 17 -34.62 -18.86 26.26
N PHE A 18 -33.86 -19.21 27.30
CA PHE A 18 -32.48 -18.77 27.48
C PHE A 18 -31.57 -19.28 26.37
N CYS A 19 -31.70 -20.55 25.96
CA CYS A 19 -30.94 -21.14 24.87
C CYS A 19 -31.26 -20.47 23.52
N LEU A 20 -32.54 -20.18 23.25
CA LEU A 20 -32.95 -19.41 22.07
C LEU A 20 -32.34 -18.01 22.06
N MET A 21 -32.34 -17.33 23.21
CA MET A 21 -31.75 -15.99 23.32
C MET A 21 -30.22 -16.02 23.11
N GLN A 22 -29.53 -17.05 23.61
CA GLN A 22 -28.09 -17.25 23.37
C GLN A 22 -27.78 -17.56 21.89
N LEU A 23 -28.62 -18.33 21.20
CA LEU A 23 -28.46 -18.64 19.78
C LEU A 23 -28.67 -17.41 18.89
N ILE A 24 -29.65 -16.56 19.21
CA ILE A 24 -29.86 -15.30 18.48
C ILE A 24 -28.68 -14.36 18.71
N SER A 25 -28.21 -14.24 19.96
CA SER A 25 -27.05 -13.40 20.29
C SER A 25 -25.78 -13.86 19.56
N THR A 26 -25.49 -15.17 19.55
CA THR A 26 -24.30 -15.72 18.89
C THR A 26 -24.42 -15.76 17.36
N GLY A 27 -25.62 -16.04 16.83
CA GLY A 27 -25.91 -16.01 15.40
C GLY A 27 -25.77 -14.62 14.79
N LEU A 28 -26.31 -13.59 15.46
CA LEU A 28 -26.14 -12.20 15.04
C LEU A 28 -24.67 -11.75 15.11
N SER A 29 -23.95 -12.10 16.19
CA SER A 29 -22.51 -11.83 16.30
C SER A 29 -21.69 -12.51 15.19
N TYR A 30 -22.00 -13.75 14.83
CA TYR A 30 -21.32 -14.45 13.73
C TYR A 30 -21.59 -13.80 12.36
N THR A 31 -22.83 -13.36 12.11
CA THR A 31 -23.17 -12.63 10.86
C THR A 31 -22.53 -11.24 10.80
N ALA A 32 -22.42 -10.54 11.93
CA ALA A 32 -21.72 -9.26 12.02
C ALA A 32 -20.20 -9.43 11.76
N SER A 33 -19.58 -10.47 12.34
CA SER A 33 -18.17 -10.80 12.06
C SER A 33 -17.92 -11.14 10.59
N ARG A 34 -18.87 -11.76 9.87
CA ARG A 34 -18.73 -12.02 8.42
C ARG A 34 -18.76 -10.72 7.59
N SER A 35 -19.55 -9.72 7.99
CA SER A 35 -19.57 -8.39 7.38
C SER A 35 -18.29 -7.59 7.67
N ASP A 36 -17.72 -7.75 8.86
CA ASP A 36 -16.44 -7.11 9.24
C ASP A 36 -15.23 -7.72 8.50
N ASN A 37 -15.28 -9.01 8.14
CA ASN A 37 -14.18 -9.68 7.43
C ASN A 37 -13.89 -9.11 6.03
N HIS A 38 -14.91 -8.65 5.29
CA HIS A 38 -14.67 -8.03 3.97
C HIS A 38 -13.97 -6.66 4.13
N ASN A 39 -14.34 -5.91 5.16
CA ASN A 39 -13.74 -4.62 5.48
C ASN A 39 -12.29 -4.75 5.96
N LEU A 40 -12.02 -5.70 6.85
CA LEU A 40 -10.68 -6.00 7.36
C LEU A 40 -9.74 -6.49 6.25
N ASN A 41 -10.25 -7.26 5.28
CA ASN A 41 -9.46 -7.71 4.13
C ASN A 41 -9.09 -6.53 3.22
N LEU A 42 -10.04 -5.63 2.90
CA LEU A 42 -9.76 -4.41 2.12
C LEU A 42 -8.73 -3.49 2.81
N ILE A 43 -8.84 -3.31 4.13
CA ILE A 43 -7.87 -2.51 4.91
C ILE A 43 -6.49 -3.18 4.89
N SER A 44 -6.42 -4.50 5.05
CA SER A 44 -5.16 -5.25 5.02
C SER A 44 -4.47 -5.17 3.65
N LEU A 45 -5.23 -5.37 2.57
CA LEU A 45 -4.70 -5.30 1.19
C LEU A 45 -4.24 -3.88 0.84
N GLY A 46 -5.05 -2.87 1.14
CA GLY A 46 -4.68 -1.46 0.91
C GLY A 46 -3.43 -1.05 1.70
N SER A 47 -3.29 -1.47 2.96
CA SER A 47 -2.07 -1.23 3.72
C SER A 47 -0.87 -1.91 3.08
N GLN A 48 -0.98 -3.18 2.68
CA GLN A 48 0.11 -3.91 2.03
C GLN A 48 0.55 -3.23 0.73
N GLN A 49 -0.38 -2.77 -0.11
CA GLN A 49 -0.08 -2.01 -1.33
C GLN A 49 0.69 -0.73 -1.03
N ARG A 50 0.16 0.10 -0.10
CA ARG A 50 0.80 1.35 0.30
C ARG A 50 2.20 1.13 0.85
N ASP A 51 2.36 0.15 1.74
CA ASP A 51 3.61 -0.08 2.43
C ASP A 51 4.68 -0.60 1.46
N ALA A 52 4.33 -1.56 0.59
CA ALA A 52 5.22 -2.07 -0.45
C ALA A 52 5.62 -0.99 -1.46
N LEU A 53 4.66 -0.21 -1.95
CA LEU A 53 4.94 0.89 -2.88
C LEU A 53 5.83 1.98 -2.24
N SER A 54 5.58 2.33 -0.98
CA SER A 54 6.39 3.30 -0.23
C SER A 54 7.82 2.83 -0.02
N LEU A 55 8.03 1.55 0.31
CA LEU A 55 9.36 0.97 0.45
C LEU A 55 10.12 0.92 -0.88
N SER A 56 9.41 0.69 -1.99
CA SER A 56 9.99 0.79 -3.33
C SER A 56 10.45 2.22 -3.64
N TRP A 57 9.59 3.21 -3.38
CA TRP A 57 9.91 4.62 -3.58
C TRP A 57 11.14 5.07 -2.78
N VAL A 58 11.19 4.76 -1.48
CA VAL A 58 12.33 5.07 -0.62
C VAL A 58 13.62 4.43 -1.15
N SER A 59 13.53 3.19 -1.64
CA SER A 59 14.70 2.47 -2.20
C SER A 59 15.22 3.12 -3.49
N LEU A 60 14.33 3.65 -4.36
CA LEU A 60 14.71 4.44 -5.53
C LEU A 60 15.41 5.74 -5.14
N LEU A 61 14.87 6.46 -4.15
CA LEU A 61 15.49 7.69 -3.64
C LEU A 61 16.88 7.42 -3.04
N GLN A 62 17.04 6.31 -2.31
CA GLN A 62 18.33 5.88 -1.80
C GLN A 62 19.32 5.56 -2.93
N ALA A 63 18.87 4.87 -3.98
CA ALA A 63 19.69 4.61 -5.16
C ALA A 63 20.15 5.93 -5.80
N ARG A 64 19.23 6.87 -6.03
CA ARG A 64 19.54 8.18 -6.60
C ARG A 64 20.51 8.99 -5.75
N ASN A 65 20.30 9.05 -4.43
CA ASN A 65 21.22 9.75 -3.52
C ASN A 65 22.63 9.14 -3.58
N THR A 66 22.71 7.81 -3.60
CA THR A 66 23.99 7.10 -3.69
C THR A 66 24.68 7.37 -5.04
N LEU A 67 23.93 7.42 -6.13
CA LEU A 67 24.44 7.76 -7.46
C LEU A 67 24.92 9.21 -7.55
N ASN A 68 24.20 10.16 -6.94
CA ASN A 68 24.66 11.55 -6.87
C ASN A 68 26.00 11.64 -6.14
N ARG A 69 26.16 10.91 -5.02
CA ARG A 69 27.46 10.82 -4.31
C ARG A 69 28.55 10.20 -5.18
N ALA A 70 28.22 9.16 -5.96
CA ALA A 70 29.16 8.52 -6.88
C ALA A 70 29.59 9.49 -7.99
N GLY A 71 28.64 10.20 -8.60
CA GLY A 71 28.91 11.23 -9.62
C GLY A 71 29.77 12.38 -9.10
N THR A 72 29.51 12.88 -7.89
CA THR A 72 30.38 13.88 -7.26
C THR A 72 31.80 13.36 -7.05
N ARG A 73 31.97 12.13 -6.55
CA ARG A 73 33.31 11.53 -6.36
C ARG A 73 34.05 11.33 -7.68
N ALA A 74 33.35 10.87 -8.71
CA ALA A 74 33.91 10.73 -10.05
C ALA A 74 34.33 12.09 -10.62
N ALA A 75 33.52 13.15 -10.43
CA ALA A 75 33.87 14.51 -10.83
C ALA A 75 35.10 15.06 -10.08
N LEU A 76 35.27 14.68 -8.81
CA LEU A 76 36.45 15.00 -8.00
C LEU A 76 37.67 14.12 -8.31
N LYS A 77 37.59 13.23 -9.31
CA LYS A 77 38.66 12.29 -9.70
C LYS A 77 39.13 11.40 -8.55
N VAL A 78 38.22 11.04 -7.64
CA VAL A 78 38.46 10.03 -6.60
C VAL A 78 38.76 8.68 -7.28
N PRO A 79 39.58 7.79 -6.68
CA PRO A 79 39.85 6.47 -7.23
C PRO A 79 38.58 5.71 -7.61
N GLN A 80 38.59 5.09 -8.80
CA GLN A 80 37.43 4.42 -9.40
C GLN A 80 36.83 3.36 -8.47
N GLU A 81 37.66 2.62 -7.73
CA GLU A 81 37.24 1.62 -6.73
C GLU A 81 36.22 2.16 -5.71
N GLN A 82 36.38 3.43 -5.29
CA GLN A 82 35.46 4.07 -4.34
C GLN A 82 34.16 4.54 -5.00
N VAL A 83 34.19 4.81 -6.30
CA VAL A 83 33.00 5.11 -7.11
C VAL A 83 32.23 3.83 -7.37
N ASP A 84 32.92 2.76 -7.75
CA ASP A 84 32.37 1.42 -8.00
C ASP A 84 31.65 0.86 -6.77
N ALA A 85 32.22 1.04 -5.57
CA ALA A 85 31.57 0.65 -4.33
C ALA A 85 30.21 1.36 -4.13
N LEU A 86 30.11 2.64 -4.48
CA LEU A 86 28.84 3.37 -4.43
C LEU A 86 27.87 2.89 -5.52
N MET A 87 28.36 2.60 -6.72
CA MET A 87 27.53 2.01 -7.78
C MET A 87 26.98 0.64 -7.39
N GLY A 88 27.78 -0.20 -6.71
CA GLY A 88 27.32 -1.46 -6.12
C GLY A 88 26.19 -1.26 -5.10
N ASN A 89 26.32 -0.27 -4.21
CA ASN A 89 25.28 0.08 -3.24
C ASN A 89 23.99 0.61 -3.92
N ALA A 90 24.14 1.41 -4.99
CA ALA A 90 23.02 1.87 -5.78
C ALA A 90 22.30 0.71 -6.47
N ARG A 91 23.04 -0.26 -7.06
CA ARG A 91 22.48 -1.49 -7.64
C ARG A 91 21.68 -2.30 -6.61
N SER A 92 22.21 -2.46 -5.40
CA SER A 92 21.49 -3.14 -4.31
C SER A 92 20.19 -2.40 -3.93
N SER A 93 20.22 -1.06 -3.88
CA SER A 93 19.03 -0.26 -3.60
C SER A 93 17.98 -0.39 -4.72
N LEU A 94 18.41 -0.45 -5.98
CA LEU A 94 17.51 -0.72 -7.12
C LEU A 94 16.90 -2.13 -7.04
N GLN A 95 17.67 -3.15 -6.66
CA GLN A 95 17.12 -4.50 -6.45
C GLN A 95 16.06 -4.55 -5.34
N LYS A 96 16.28 -3.80 -4.24
CA LYS A 96 15.26 -3.66 -3.18
C LYS A 96 14.02 -2.95 -3.69
N ALA A 97 14.19 -1.89 -4.49
CA ALA A 97 13.06 -1.23 -5.14
C ALA A 97 12.28 -2.22 -6.02
N ASP A 98 12.97 -2.99 -6.87
CA ASP A 98 12.36 -4.00 -7.75
C ASP A 98 11.60 -5.06 -6.92
N LEU A 99 12.18 -5.52 -5.80
CA LEU A 99 11.54 -6.47 -4.87
C LEU A 99 10.24 -5.91 -4.28
N TYR A 100 10.27 -4.70 -3.72
CA TYR A 100 9.09 -4.11 -3.10
C TYR A 100 8.04 -3.71 -4.13
N PHE A 101 8.46 -3.29 -5.32
CA PHE A 101 7.53 -2.98 -6.41
C PHE A 101 6.81 -4.23 -6.91
N ASN A 102 7.52 -5.35 -7.03
CA ASN A 102 6.89 -6.63 -7.38
C ASN A 102 5.93 -7.11 -6.29
N GLN A 103 6.22 -6.90 -5.01
CA GLN A 103 5.27 -7.17 -3.92
C GLN A 103 4.02 -6.30 -4.05
N PHE A 104 4.19 -5.02 -4.38
CA PHE A 104 3.09 -4.11 -4.66
C PHE A 104 2.20 -4.60 -5.82
N LEU A 105 2.80 -5.06 -6.93
CA LEU A 105 2.07 -5.61 -8.08
C LEU A 105 1.37 -6.94 -7.77
N ALA A 106 1.89 -7.73 -6.83
CA ALA A 106 1.33 -9.03 -6.45
C ALA A 106 0.05 -8.92 -5.62
N VAL A 107 -0.24 -7.77 -4.99
CA VAL A 107 -1.47 -7.59 -4.23
C VAL A 107 -2.67 -7.47 -5.18
N SER A 108 -3.78 -8.15 -4.93
CA SER A 108 -4.99 -8.01 -5.77
C SER A 108 -5.53 -6.57 -5.78
N ARG A 109 -6.08 -6.13 -6.92
CA ARG A 109 -6.78 -4.84 -7.06
C ARG A 109 -8.27 -5.01 -6.85
N ASN A 110 -8.93 -4.00 -6.27
CA ASN A 110 -10.33 -4.06 -5.89
C ASN A 110 -11.26 -3.27 -6.84
N SER A 111 -10.71 -2.53 -7.80
CA SER A 111 -11.48 -1.79 -8.81
C SER A 111 -10.69 -1.53 -10.09
N ASP A 112 -11.40 -1.27 -11.19
CA ASP A 112 -10.78 -0.90 -12.49
C ASP A 112 -9.97 0.38 -12.39
N GLN A 113 -10.43 1.36 -11.59
CA GLN A 113 -9.70 2.61 -11.34
C GLN A 113 -8.36 2.36 -10.64
N GLU A 114 -8.32 1.44 -9.66
CA GLU A 114 -7.10 1.07 -8.95
C GLU A 114 -6.12 0.32 -9.87
N GLN A 115 -6.65 -0.49 -10.80
CA GLN A 115 -5.86 -1.16 -11.83
C GLN A 115 -5.22 -0.16 -12.81
N GLU A 116 -5.99 0.80 -13.34
CA GLU A 116 -5.48 1.84 -14.24
C GLU A 116 -4.37 2.69 -13.58
N LEU A 117 -4.57 3.06 -12.32
CA LEU A 117 -3.59 3.82 -11.56
C LEU A 117 -2.35 2.98 -11.23
N THR A 118 -2.51 1.66 -11.04
CA THR A 118 -1.38 0.74 -10.90
C THR A 118 -0.53 0.70 -12.16
N GLU A 119 -1.16 0.59 -13.33
CA GLU A 119 -0.48 0.54 -14.63
C GLU A 119 0.27 1.85 -14.91
N THR A 120 -0.37 2.98 -14.61
CA THR A 120 0.27 4.31 -14.71
C THR A 120 1.50 4.40 -13.79
N THR A 121 1.34 3.99 -12.53
CA THR A 121 2.42 3.95 -11.53
C THR A 121 3.55 3.01 -11.95
N GLN A 122 3.23 1.87 -12.58
CA GLN A 122 4.23 0.94 -13.12
C GLN A 122 5.01 1.57 -14.27
N ALA A 123 4.35 2.25 -15.20
CA ALA A 123 5.02 2.88 -16.32
C ALA A 123 6.00 3.99 -15.88
N SER A 124 5.62 4.81 -14.90
CA SER A 124 6.52 5.83 -14.34
C SER A 124 7.63 5.23 -13.48
N TYR A 125 7.35 4.15 -12.73
CA TYR A 125 8.35 3.38 -12.00
C TYR A 125 9.44 2.84 -12.94
N GLU A 126 9.05 2.12 -13.99
CA GLU A 126 9.99 1.50 -14.94
C GLU A 126 10.86 2.55 -15.63
N ARG A 127 10.28 3.71 -15.95
CA ARG A 127 11.00 4.85 -16.52
C ARG A 127 12.05 5.39 -15.55
N LEU A 128 11.68 5.67 -14.30
CA LEU A 128 12.63 6.18 -13.30
C LEU A 128 13.71 5.14 -12.96
N ARG A 129 13.32 3.88 -12.74
CA ARG A 129 14.24 2.77 -12.49
C ARG A 129 15.22 2.63 -13.66
N GLY A 130 14.72 2.65 -14.89
CA GLY A 130 15.52 2.59 -16.11
C GLY A 130 16.55 3.72 -16.17
N ALA A 131 16.13 4.95 -15.87
CA ALA A 131 16.99 6.12 -15.81
C ALA A 131 18.12 5.97 -14.78
N LEU A 132 17.79 5.56 -13.55
CA LEU A 132 18.78 5.31 -12.50
C LEU A 132 19.77 4.19 -12.88
N ARG A 133 19.34 3.21 -13.69
CA ARG A 133 20.23 2.19 -14.28
C ARG A 133 21.22 2.81 -15.24
N GLU A 134 20.74 3.68 -16.12
CA GLU A 134 21.59 4.37 -17.09
C GLU A 134 22.62 5.26 -16.39
N LEU A 135 22.26 5.94 -15.30
CA LEU A 135 23.21 6.71 -14.50
C LEU A 135 24.39 5.84 -14.02
N ILE A 136 24.13 4.58 -13.64
CA ILE A 136 25.20 3.63 -13.30
C ILE A 136 26.08 3.37 -14.53
N VAL A 137 25.49 3.07 -15.68
CA VAL A 137 26.23 2.80 -16.93
C VAL A 137 27.09 4.01 -17.34
N PHE A 138 26.58 5.23 -17.19
CA PHE A 138 27.34 6.44 -17.46
C PHE A 138 28.55 6.56 -16.54
N LEU A 139 28.40 6.31 -15.25
CA LEU A 139 29.51 6.34 -14.29
C LEU A 139 30.53 5.22 -14.54
N GLU A 140 30.10 4.02 -14.92
CA GLU A 140 30.98 2.90 -15.31
C GLU A 140 31.81 3.23 -16.55
N GLY A 141 31.22 3.93 -17.52
CA GLY A 141 31.92 4.40 -18.73
C GLY A 141 32.71 5.69 -18.54
N GLY A 142 32.73 6.29 -17.35
CA GLY A 142 33.33 7.61 -17.10
C GLY A 142 32.61 8.78 -17.79
N ASN A 143 31.40 8.56 -18.31
CA ASN A 143 30.60 9.55 -19.01
C ASN A 143 29.84 10.46 -18.03
N LEU A 144 30.56 11.38 -17.39
CA LEU A 144 29.95 12.36 -16.48
C LEU A 144 29.00 13.32 -17.19
N GLN A 145 29.22 13.63 -18.46
CA GLN A 145 28.34 14.50 -19.21
C GLN A 145 26.94 13.87 -19.38
N GLY A 146 26.89 12.61 -19.82
CA GLY A 146 25.63 11.85 -19.92
C GLY A 146 24.92 11.70 -18.56
N PHE A 147 25.68 11.51 -17.49
CA PHE A 147 25.13 11.48 -16.12
C PHE A 147 24.40 12.80 -15.76
N MET A 148 24.98 13.95 -16.11
CA MET A 148 24.41 15.27 -15.80
C MET A 148 23.26 15.66 -16.74
N ASP A 149 23.34 15.26 -18.02
CA ASP A 149 22.37 15.63 -19.05
C ASP A 149 21.06 14.82 -18.96
N GLN A 150 21.08 13.64 -18.32
CA GLN A 150 19.88 12.82 -18.18
C GLN A 150 18.82 13.58 -17.33
N PRO A 151 17.57 13.72 -17.81
CA PRO A 151 16.51 14.46 -17.13
C PRO A 151 15.88 13.65 -15.97
N THR A 152 16.71 13.10 -15.09
CA THR A 152 16.33 12.21 -13.99
C THR A 152 15.28 12.83 -13.07
N GLN A 153 15.40 14.13 -12.78
CA GLN A 153 14.46 14.84 -11.91
C GLN A 153 13.03 14.77 -12.47
N LYS A 154 12.83 15.00 -13.77
CA LYS A 154 11.50 14.95 -14.40
C LYS A 154 10.86 13.56 -14.28
N MET A 155 11.67 12.50 -14.42
CA MET A 155 11.20 11.12 -14.25
C MET A 155 10.89 10.80 -12.79
N GLN A 156 11.65 11.38 -11.86
CA GLN A 156 11.36 11.30 -10.43
C GLN A 156 10.04 11.99 -10.09
N ASP A 157 9.86 13.23 -10.54
CA ASP A 157 8.66 14.04 -10.27
C ASP A 157 7.40 13.37 -10.82
N LEU A 158 7.51 12.74 -12.00
CA LEU A 158 6.40 11.97 -12.59
C LEU A 158 6.02 10.78 -11.71
N PHE A 159 7.00 9.95 -11.32
CA PHE A 159 6.71 8.80 -10.45
C PHE A 159 6.21 9.25 -9.07
N GLU A 160 6.73 10.34 -8.51
CA GLU A 160 6.24 10.91 -7.26
C GLU A 160 4.77 11.34 -7.35
N ALA A 161 4.39 11.99 -8.45
CA ALA A 161 3.00 12.39 -8.68
C ALA A 161 2.06 11.17 -8.79
N ASP A 162 2.46 10.14 -9.52
CA ASP A 162 1.68 8.90 -9.66
C ASP A 162 1.60 8.12 -8.34
N PHE A 163 2.72 8.05 -7.61
CA PHE A 163 2.79 7.50 -6.26
C PHE A 163 1.82 8.20 -5.30
N VAL A 164 1.84 9.52 -5.26
CA VAL A 164 0.94 10.31 -4.38
C VAL A 164 -0.52 10.08 -4.75
N GLN A 165 -0.85 10.09 -6.05
CA GLN A 165 -2.21 9.80 -6.51
C GLN A 165 -2.65 8.39 -6.11
N TYR A 166 -1.78 7.38 -6.25
CA TYR A 166 -2.08 6.02 -5.84
C TYR A 166 -2.35 5.92 -4.34
N LEU A 167 -1.51 6.56 -3.51
CA LEU A 167 -1.71 6.58 -2.07
C LEU A 167 -3.00 7.28 -1.64
N GLN A 168 -3.40 8.35 -2.34
CA GLN A 168 -4.67 9.03 -2.09
C GLN A 168 -5.85 8.09 -2.33
N LEU A 169 -5.88 7.39 -3.48
CA LEU A 169 -6.93 6.42 -3.80
C LEU A 169 -7.02 5.30 -2.76
N VAL A 170 -5.88 4.71 -2.39
CA VAL A 170 -5.83 3.64 -1.38
C VAL A 170 -6.31 4.14 -0.01
N ASN A 171 -5.87 5.32 0.42
CA ASN A 171 -6.30 5.90 1.69
C ASN A 171 -7.80 6.22 1.69
N GLU A 172 -8.37 6.70 0.59
CA GLU A 172 -9.81 6.91 0.44
C GLU A 172 -10.58 5.60 0.54
N ASN A 173 -10.09 4.54 -0.10
CA ASN A 173 -10.70 3.20 -0.04
C ASN A 173 -10.67 2.63 1.39
N ILE A 174 -9.57 2.84 2.13
CA ILE A 174 -9.44 2.45 3.53
C ILE A 174 -10.36 3.28 4.45
N ALA A 175 -10.56 4.58 4.16
CA ALA A 175 -11.33 5.50 5.01
C ALA A 175 -12.85 5.45 4.77
N ARG A 176 -13.30 5.02 3.57
CA ARG A 176 -14.71 4.93 3.19
C ARG A 176 -15.61 4.18 4.20
N PRO A 177 -15.18 3.05 4.82
CA PRO A 177 -15.99 2.37 5.83
C PRO A 177 -15.99 3.00 7.23
N MET A 178 -15.13 3.99 7.51
CA MET A 178 -15.09 4.68 8.81
C MET A 178 -15.97 5.94 8.86
N ARG A 179 -16.57 6.37 7.73
CA ARG A 179 -17.54 7.47 7.75
C ARG A 179 -18.86 6.93 8.31
N PRO A 180 -19.34 7.40 9.47
CA PRO A 180 -20.70 7.11 9.87
C PRO A 180 -21.60 7.63 8.75
N THR A 181 -22.41 6.76 8.16
CA THR A 181 -23.50 7.17 7.28
C THR A 181 -24.31 8.19 8.05
N SER A 182 -24.16 9.48 7.70
CA SER A 182 -24.93 10.55 8.31
C SER A 182 -26.40 10.25 8.05
N ALA A 183 -27.10 9.80 9.09
CA ALA A 183 -28.54 9.62 9.06
C ALA A 183 -29.18 10.94 8.59
N PRO A 184 -30.16 10.91 7.67
CA PRO A 184 -30.83 12.13 7.24
C PRO A 184 -31.54 12.73 8.45
N SER A 185 -31.07 13.89 8.92
CA SER A 185 -31.72 14.70 9.95
C SER A 185 -33.05 15.20 9.42
N ARG A 186 -34.11 14.41 9.64
CA ARG A 186 -35.48 14.81 9.36
C ARG A 186 -36.28 14.74 10.66
N TRP A 187 -36.18 15.80 11.46
CA TRP A 187 -37.17 16.11 12.49
C TRP A 187 -37.98 17.33 12.00
N PRO A 188 -39.32 17.25 11.92
CA PRO A 188 -40.13 18.41 11.62
C PRO A 188 -40.21 19.26 12.89
N VAL A 189 -39.86 20.54 12.76
CA VAL A 189 -40.15 21.53 13.79
C VAL A 189 -41.66 21.78 13.72
N GLY A 190 -42.37 21.35 14.76
CA GLY A 190 -43.75 21.74 15.05
C GLY A 190 -43.77 22.83 16.11
#